data_AF-A0A1X1D2W4-F1
#
_entry.id   AF-A0A1X1D2W4-F1
#
_cell.length_a   1.000
_cell.length_b   1.000
_cell.length_c   1.000
_cell.angle_alpha   90.00
_cell.angle_beta   90.00
_cell.angle_gamma   90.00
#
_symmetry.space_group_name_H-M   'P 1'
#
loop_
_entity.id
_entity.type
_entity.pdbx_description
1 polymer ?
#
loop_
_entity_poly.entity_id
_entity_poly.type
_entity_poly.pdbx_seq_one_letter_code
_entity_poly.pdbx_strand_id
1 'polypeptide(L)'
;MSENELKNNKVVEAFSETDKRTGELVVLTPNRDNTVQPVALMRLGLFVPTLKSTNNRKNETTAVTDVTNELKLLSLVKSEGYEKIRIIGQRLDMDNDFKTWVGIIHAFAKYNVTNDKVVLPFVEFVKLCGIPSSRSSAKLRERLEASLIRIASNTIQFGTADKDELYVTHLVQSAKYSVKKDTVELQADPKLFELYQFDRKVLLQLRAINALARKESAQALYTFIESLPPNPAPISMARLRQRLNLTSRPITQNATVRRAMEQLKAIGYLDYTELKRGNSVVFHIHYRRPKLKPAELPLKLPDILEDELELDDAIETNEVEAVSEPQGEMVMLSKAELKILEEIRKGKVK
;
A
#
# COMPACT_ATOMS: atom_id res chain seq x y z
N MET A 1 15.80 -32.09 2.33
CA MET A 1 15.45 -30.70 2.70
C MET A 1 14.34 -30.75 3.72
N SER A 2 14.48 -30.05 4.83
CA SER A 2 13.48 -30.08 5.92
C SER A 2 12.23 -29.26 5.54
N GLU A 3 11.05 -29.58 6.09
CA GLU A 3 9.82 -28.80 5.86
C GLU A 3 9.97 -27.31 6.26
N ASN A 4 10.85 -26.99 7.20
CA ASN A 4 11.12 -25.61 7.62
C ASN A 4 11.95 -24.81 6.60
N GLU A 5 12.88 -25.45 5.87
CA GLU A 5 13.61 -24.78 4.77
C GLU A 5 12.68 -24.46 3.58
N LEU A 6 11.73 -25.34 3.29
CA LEU A 6 10.75 -25.14 2.22
C LEU A 6 9.77 -23.99 2.53
N LYS A 7 9.39 -23.81 3.80
CA LYS A 7 8.54 -22.71 4.27
C LYS A 7 9.27 -21.35 4.23
N ASN A 8 10.55 -21.31 4.61
CA ASN A 8 11.35 -20.08 4.54
C ASN A 8 11.52 -19.57 3.10
N ASN A 9 11.66 -20.45 2.12
CA ASN A 9 11.80 -20.05 0.71
C ASN A 9 10.55 -19.36 0.15
N LYS A 10 9.34 -19.81 0.54
CA LYS A 10 8.08 -19.21 0.05
C LYS A 10 7.85 -17.79 0.53
N VAL A 11 8.33 -17.44 1.73
CA VAL A 11 8.20 -16.09 2.29
C VAL A 11 9.15 -15.14 1.58
N VAL A 12 10.41 -15.55 1.41
CA VAL A 12 11.39 -14.79 0.61
C VAL A 12 10.84 -14.55 -0.78
N GLU A 13 10.28 -15.57 -1.43
CA GLU A 13 9.63 -15.47 -2.74
C GLU A 13 8.42 -14.54 -2.75
N ALA A 14 7.54 -14.63 -1.74
CA ALA A 14 6.38 -13.75 -1.58
C ALA A 14 6.76 -12.29 -1.30
N PHE A 15 7.97 -12.02 -0.82
CA PHE A 15 8.48 -10.67 -0.57
C PHE A 15 9.61 -10.26 -1.51
N SER A 16 10.01 -11.07 -2.48
CA SER A 16 11.05 -10.72 -3.46
C SER A 16 10.50 -10.32 -4.82
N GLU A 17 11.11 -9.35 -5.49
CA GLU A 17 10.81 -9.00 -6.87
C GLU A 17 12.08 -9.10 -7.72
N THR A 18 12.00 -9.71 -8.90
CA THR A 18 13.14 -9.81 -9.82
C THR A 18 13.31 -8.50 -10.56
N ASP A 19 14.46 -7.85 -10.41
CA ASP A 19 14.83 -6.71 -11.24
C ASP A 19 15.05 -7.22 -12.67
N LYS A 20 14.23 -6.74 -13.60
CA LYS A 20 14.28 -7.14 -15.01
C LYS A 20 15.50 -6.57 -15.75
N ARG A 21 16.24 -5.62 -15.16
CA ARG A 21 17.45 -5.04 -15.72
C ARG A 21 18.70 -5.86 -15.40
N THR A 22 18.82 -6.30 -14.15
CA THR A 22 19.98 -7.05 -13.65
C THR A 22 19.74 -8.56 -13.62
N GLY A 23 18.47 -8.98 -13.62
CA GLY A 23 18.06 -10.36 -13.34
C GLY A 23 18.15 -10.72 -11.87
N GLU A 24 18.52 -9.78 -11.00
CA GLU A 24 18.74 -10.04 -9.57
C GLU A 24 17.42 -10.05 -8.79
N LEU A 25 17.37 -10.94 -7.80
CA LEU A 25 16.23 -11.07 -6.90
C LEU A 25 16.37 -10.02 -5.78
N VAL A 26 15.51 -9.01 -5.77
CA VAL A 26 15.46 -7.99 -4.71
C VAL A 26 14.44 -8.41 -3.67
N VAL A 27 14.89 -8.72 -2.45
CA VAL A 27 13.99 -8.99 -1.33
C VAL A 27 13.46 -7.69 -0.76
N LEU A 28 12.15 -7.45 -0.89
CA LEU A 28 11.46 -6.32 -0.29
C LEU A 28 11.06 -6.69 1.14
N THR A 29 11.81 -6.24 2.13
CA THR A 29 11.44 -6.46 3.53
C THR A 29 10.67 -5.26 4.08
N PRO A 30 9.41 -5.45 4.53
CA PRO A 30 8.68 -4.36 5.17
C PRO A 30 9.37 -3.98 6.48
N ASN A 31 9.42 -2.68 6.77
CA ASN A 31 10.00 -2.15 7.99
C ASN A 31 9.12 -1.03 8.58
N ARG A 32 9.61 -0.33 9.59
CA ARG A 32 8.84 0.74 10.24
C ARG A 32 8.42 1.87 9.30
N ASP A 33 9.18 2.12 8.24
CA ASP A 33 8.98 3.24 7.32
C ASP A 33 8.28 2.83 6.01
N ASN A 34 8.17 1.53 5.75
CA ASN A 34 7.58 1.03 4.52
C ASN A 34 6.80 -0.29 4.67
N THR A 35 5.98 -0.60 3.67
CA THR A 35 5.24 -1.86 3.61
C THR A 35 5.24 -2.37 2.18
N VAL A 36 5.29 -3.69 2.02
CA VAL A 36 5.20 -4.34 0.72
C VAL A 36 3.75 -4.66 0.45
N GLN A 37 3.23 -4.20 -0.69
CA GLN A 37 1.85 -4.39 -1.07
C GLN A 37 1.74 -4.91 -2.51
N PRO A 38 0.80 -5.81 -2.83
CA PRO A 38 0.51 -6.20 -4.19
C PRO A 38 -0.13 -5.01 -4.90
N VAL A 39 0.40 -4.68 -6.06
CA VAL A 39 -0.05 -3.54 -6.87
C VAL A 39 -1.53 -3.67 -7.20
N ALA A 40 -2.02 -4.88 -7.47
CA ALA A 40 -3.40 -5.22 -7.71
C ALA A 40 -4.27 -4.67 -6.58
N LEU A 41 -4.07 -5.11 -5.34
CA LEU A 41 -4.88 -4.68 -4.19
C LEU A 41 -4.93 -3.15 -4.04
N MET A 42 -3.81 -2.47 -4.29
CA MET A 42 -3.73 -1.00 -4.21
C MET A 42 -4.50 -0.29 -5.34
N ARG A 43 -4.70 -0.95 -6.49
CA ARG A 43 -5.51 -0.45 -7.61
C ARG A 43 -7.01 -0.69 -7.45
N LEU A 44 -7.42 -1.76 -6.78
CA LEU A 44 -8.83 -2.21 -6.70
C LEU A 44 -9.77 -1.26 -5.96
N GLY A 45 -9.23 -0.28 -5.22
CA GLY A 45 -10.06 0.53 -4.33
C GLY A 45 -10.65 -0.29 -3.18
N LEU A 46 -9.94 -1.34 -2.73
CA LEU A 46 -10.31 -2.15 -1.57
C LEU A 46 -10.35 -1.32 -0.29
N PHE A 47 -9.32 -0.50 -0.09
CA PHE A 47 -9.25 0.49 0.98
C PHE A 47 -9.70 1.86 0.45
N VAL A 48 -10.77 2.40 1.03
CA VAL A 48 -11.49 3.59 0.56
C VAL A 48 -11.56 4.67 1.63
N PRO A 49 -11.75 5.94 1.25
CA PRO A 49 -11.99 7.01 2.22
C PRO A 49 -13.36 6.87 2.87
N THR A 50 -13.43 7.05 4.18
CA THR A 50 -14.69 7.15 4.92
C THR A 50 -15.28 8.55 4.81
N LEU A 51 -16.58 8.62 4.51
CA LEU A 51 -17.35 9.85 4.62
C LEU A 51 -17.65 10.10 6.10
N LYS A 52 -16.84 10.93 6.77
CA LYS A 52 -16.97 11.27 8.20
C LYS A 52 -18.19 12.13 8.56
N SER A 53 -19.19 12.22 7.67
CA SER A 53 -20.37 13.08 7.86
C SER A 53 -21.62 12.41 7.30
N THR A 54 -22.14 11.43 8.02
CA THR A 54 -23.57 11.13 8.08
C THR A 54 -23.78 10.19 9.26
N ASN A 55 -24.62 10.60 10.21
CA ASN A 55 -25.05 9.79 11.36
C ASN A 55 -25.80 8.49 10.98
N ASN A 56 -25.87 8.15 9.69
CA ASN A 56 -26.40 6.90 9.18
C ASN A 56 -25.24 5.99 8.78
N ARG A 57 -24.87 5.08 9.68
CA ARG A 57 -24.00 3.94 9.43
C ARG A 57 -24.59 3.07 8.30
N LYS A 58 -24.30 3.40 7.05
CA LYS A 58 -24.44 2.48 5.90
C LYS A 58 -23.13 1.74 5.60
N ASN A 59 -22.25 1.58 6.60
CA ASN A 59 -21.06 0.74 6.48
C ASN A 59 -21.35 -0.74 6.73
N GLU A 60 -22.58 -1.09 7.12
CA GLU A 60 -23.02 -2.47 7.37
C GLU A 60 -23.47 -3.20 6.10
N THR A 61 -23.55 -2.53 4.95
CA THR A 61 -23.97 -3.18 3.70
C THR A 61 -22.78 -3.88 3.06
N THR A 62 -22.88 -5.20 2.88
CA THR A 62 -21.94 -5.99 2.08
C THR A 62 -21.86 -5.39 0.68
N ALA A 63 -20.68 -4.87 0.33
CA ALA A 63 -20.41 -4.35 -1.00
C ALA A 63 -19.92 -5.50 -1.88
N VAL A 64 -20.41 -5.55 -3.11
CA VAL A 64 -19.86 -6.39 -4.17
C VAL A 64 -19.15 -5.46 -5.15
N THR A 65 -17.84 -5.63 -5.28
CA THR A 65 -17.02 -4.85 -6.20
C THR A 65 -16.53 -5.78 -7.31
N ASP A 66 -16.87 -5.48 -8.56
CA ASP A 66 -16.29 -6.16 -9.71
C ASP A 66 -14.85 -5.68 -9.91
N VAL A 67 -13.92 -6.62 -9.88
CA VAL A 67 -12.47 -6.38 -10.00
C VAL A 67 -11.86 -7.18 -11.15
N THR A 68 -12.72 -7.68 -12.05
CA THR A 68 -12.33 -8.56 -13.15
C THR A 68 -11.24 -7.92 -13.99
N ASN A 69 -11.42 -6.67 -14.44
CA ASN A 69 -10.47 -6.02 -15.33
C ASN A 69 -9.10 -5.79 -14.66
N GLU A 70 -9.11 -5.49 -13.38
CA GLU A 70 -7.91 -5.20 -12.61
C GLU A 70 -7.11 -6.45 -12.24
N LEU A 71 -7.80 -7.60 -12.07
CA LEU A 71 -7.20 -8.89 -11.71
C LEU A 71 -7.03 -9.85 -12.90
N LYS A 72 -7.58 -9.54 -14.08
CA LYS A 72 -7.48 -10.38 -15.31
C LYS A 72 -6.05 -10.73 -15.72
N LEU A 73 -5.09 -9.89 -15.33
CA LEU A 73 -3.69 -10.06 -15.70
C LEU A 73 -2.92 -11.00 -14.77
N LEU A 74 -3.50 -11.40 -13.64
CA LEU A 74 -2.88 -12.36 -12.73
C LEU A 74 -2.67 -13.70 -13.46
N SER A 75 -1.51 -14.31 -13.26
CA SER A 75 -1.17 -15.60 -13.87
C SER A 75 -2.18 -16.69 -13.52
N LEU A 76 -2.62 -16.75 -12.25
CA LEU A 76 -3.65 -17.68 -11.76
C LEU A 76 -4.95 -17.59 -12.56
N VAL A 77 -5.43 -16.35 -12.78
CA VAL A 77 -6.67 -16.10 -13.52
C VAL A 77 -6.59 -16.60 -14.96
N LYS A 78 -5.42 -16.45 -15.59
CA LYS A 78 -5.19 -16.93 -16.96
C LYS A 78 -5.04 -18.45 -17.03
N SER A 79 -4.34 -19.06 -16.07
CA SER A 79 -4.10 -20.51 -16.07
C SER A 79 -5.37 -21.29 -15.76
N GLU A 80 -6.22 -20.78 -14.87
CA GLU A 80 -7.45 -21.45 -14.41
C GLU A 80 -8.70 -20.99 -15.18
N GLY A 81 -8.57 -20.03 -16.11
CA GLY A 81 -9.68 -19.60 -16.97
C GLY A 81 -10.77 -18.80 -16.26
N TYR A 82 -10.45 -18.11 -15.17
CA TYR A 82 -11.42 -17.28 -14.47
C TYR A 82 -11.76 -16.01 -15.26
N GLU A 83 -13.06 -15.74 -15.40
CA GLU A 83 -13.56 -14.59 -16.17
C GLU A 83 -14.38 -13.60 -15.35
N LYS A 84 -14.80 -13.98 -14.13
CA LYS A 84 -15.62 -13.15 -13.25
C LYS A 84 -14.97 -13.06 -11.88
N ILE A 85 -14.42 -11.90 -11.53
CA ILE A 85 -13.71 -11.72 -10.26
C ILE A 85 -14.37 -10.62 -9.44
N ARG A 86 -14.72 -10.94 -8.19
CA ARG A 86 -15.48 -10.04 -7.32
C ARG A 86 -14.90 -10.01 -5.93
N ILE A 87 -14.90 -8.83 -5.31
CA ILE A 87 -14.66 -8.68 -3.87
C ILE A 87 -16.00 -8.52 -3.18
N ILE A 88 -16.24 -9.34 -2.15
CA ILE A 88 -17.45 -9.32 -1.35
C ILE A 88 -17.09 -9.10 0.11
N GLY A 89 -17.62 -8.04 0.70
CA GLY A 89 -17.42 -7.74 2.12
C GLY A 89 -17.74 -6.29 2.46
N GLN A 90 -17.42 -5.91 3.69
CA GLN A 90 -17.56 -4.52 4.12
C GLN A 90 -16.46 -3.65 3.51
N ARG A 91 -16.77 -2.39 3.20
CA ARG A 91 -15.78 -1.42 2.74
C ARG A 91 -14.71 -1.21 3.81
N LEU A 92 -13.44 -1.32 3.43
CA LEU A 92 -12.31 -1.13 4.33
C LEU A 92 -11.86 0.34 4.30
N ASP A 93 -11.68 0.95 5.46
CA ASP A 93 -11.25 2.35 5.59
C ASP A 93 -9.73 2.54 5.52
N MET A 94 -9.28 3.75 5.15
CA MET A 94 -7.84 4.08 5.10
C MET A 94 -7.25 4.36 6.49
N ASP A 95 -8.05 4.84 7.44
CA ASP A 95 -7.52 5.36 8.72
C ASP A 95 -7.26 4.26 9.76
N ASN A 96 -8.00 3.15 9.73
CA ASN A 96 -7.94 2.01 10.65
C ASN A 96 -7.69 0.70 9.92
N ASP A 97 -8.50 0.35 8.91
CA ASP A 97 -8.44 -0.98 8.28
C ASP A 97 -7.16 -1.15 7.48
N PHE A 98 -6.78 -0.15 6.68
CA PHE A 98 -5.50 -0.16 5.96
C PHE A 98 -4.30 -0.26 6.91
N LYS A 99 -4.32 0.43 8.06
CA LYS A 99 -3.22 0.34 9.05
C LYS A 99 -3.16 -1.03 9.72
N THR A 100 -4.33 -1.61 10.02
CA THR A 100 -4.43 -2.96 10.55
C THR A 100 -3.89 -3.97 9.53
N TRP A 101 -4.25 -3.81 8.26
CA TRP A 101 -3.72 -4.59 7.15
C TRP A 101 -2.19 -4.48 7.03
N VAL A 102 -1.63 -3.27 7.11
CA VAL A 102 -0.17 -3.07 7.14
C VAL A 102 0.47 -3.85 8.30
N GLY A 103 -0.13 -3.79 9.49
CA GLY A 103 0.36 -4.54 10.65
C GLY A 103 0.30 -6.06 10.49
N ILE A 104 -0.72 -6.57 9.80
CA ILE A 104 -0.84 -8.00 9.46
C ILE A 104 0.30 -8.42 8.52
N ILE A 105 0.56 -7.65 7.47
CA ILE A 105 1.66 -7.92 6.53
C ILE A 105 3.02 -7.82 7.21
N HIS A 106 3.23 -6.82 8.05
CA HIS A 106 4.43 -6.70 8.87
C HIS A 106 4.60 -7.90 9.82
N ALA A 107 3.53 -8.40 10.43
CA ALA A 107 3.59 -9.58 11.29
C ALA A 107 4.00 -10.83 10.50
N PHE A 108 3.38 -11.09 9.34
CA PHE A 108 3.76 -12.25 8.53
C PHE A 108 5.20 -12.19 8.02
N ALA A 109 5.66 -11.00 7.61
CA ALA A 109 7.04 -10.80 7.20
C ALA A 109 8.03 -10.96 8.36
N LYS A 110 7.73 -10.37 9.53
CA LYS A 110 8.62 -10.43 10.70
C LYS A 110 8.77 -11.85 11.25
N TYR A 111 7.67 -12.59 11.30
CA TYR A 111 7.64 -13.95 11.84
C TYR A 111 7.89 -15.04 10.79
N ASN A 112 8.08 -14.65 9.52
CA ASN A 112 8.35 -15.54 8.39
C ASN A 112 7.26 -16.62 8.18
N VAL A 113 5.99 -16.23 8.29
CA VAL A 113 4.85 -17.16 8.22
C VAL A 113 3.99 -16.91 6.99
N THR A 114 3.92 -17.91 6.10
CA THR A 114 3.09 -17.90 4.88
C THR A 114 1.86 -18.81 4.95
N ASN A 115 1.96 -19.94 5.66
CA ASN A 115 0.90 -20.97 5.67
C ASN A 115 0.47 -21.39 7.08
N ASP A 116 0.92 -20.66 8.10
CA ASP A 116 0.71 -21.01 9.50
C ASP A 116 0.15 -19.82 10.28
N LYS A 117 -0.01 -20.02 11.58
CA LYS A 117 -0.50 -19.01 12.50
C LYS A 117 0.66 -18.20 13.07
N VAL A 118 0.52 -16.89 13.09
CA VAL A 118 1.37 -16.00 13.87
C VAL A 118 0.65 -15.66 15.17
N VAL A 119 1.30 -15.88 16.30
CA VAL A 119 0.81 -15.42 17.61
C VAL A 119 1.77 -14.39 18.16
N LEU A 120 1.28 -13.19 18.47
CA LEU A 120 2.09 -12.10 18.99
C LEU A 120 1.35 -11.28 20.06
N PRO A 121 2.06 -10.59 20.97
CA PRO A 121 1.45 -9.68 21.93
C PRO A 121 0.68 -8.55 21.24
N PHE A 122 -0.45 -8.13 21.81
CA PHE A 122 -1.27 -7.06 21.24
C PHE A 122 -0.49 -5.75 21.10
N VAL A 123 0.32 -5.40 22.11
CA VAL A 123 1.15 -4.18 22.08
C VAL A 123 2.16 -4.21 20.92
N GLU A 124 2.69 -5.39 20.60
CA GLU A 124 3.56 -5.56 19.45
C GLU A 124 2.79 -5.40 18.14
N PHE A 125 1.64 -6.05 18.02
CA PHE A 125 0.78 -5.90 16.84
C PHE A 125 0.40 -4.44 16.58
N VAL A 126 0.06 -3.69 17.62
CA VAL A 126 -0.23 -2.25 17.54
C VAL A 126 0.95 -1.45 16.95
N LYS A 127 2.19 -1.79 17.33
CA LYS A 127 3.40 -1.17 16.79
C LYS A 127 3.56 -1.48 15.29
N LEU A 128 3.30 -2.73 14.90
CA LEU A 128 3.34 -3.14 13.49
C LEU A 128 2.27 -2.44 12.64
N CYS A 129 1.11 -2.12 13.22
CA CYS A 129 0.10 -1.27 12.58
C CYS A 129 0.52 0.20 12.42
N GLY A 130 1.74 0.59 12.85
CA GLY A 130 2.21 1.98 12.83
C GLY A 130 1.54 2.89 13.84
N ILE A 131 0.91 2.32 14.88
CA ILE A 131 0.22 3.08 15.93
C ILE A 131 1.16 3.17 17.16
N PRO A 132 1.42 4.37 17.70
CA PRO A 132 2.24 4.52 18.90
C PRO A 132 1.67 3.71 20.07
N SER A 133 2.51 2.90 20.72
CA SER A 133 2.12 1.99 21.81
C SER A 133 1.62 2.70 23.08
N SER A 134 1.94 3.99 23.25
CA SER A 134 1.37 4.84 24.33
C SER A 134 -0.15 5.03 24.24
N ARG A 135 -0.79 4.53 23.18
CA ARG A 135 -2.24 4.64 22.93
C ARG A 135 -3.01 3.33 23.07
N SER A 136 -2.46 2.29 23.71
CA SER A 136 -3.13 1.01 23.97
C SER A 136 -4.28 1.13 24.97
N SER A 137 -5.33 1.87 24.58
CA SER A 137 -6.58 2.05 25.31
C SER A 137 -7.58 0.95 24.96
N ALA A 138 -8.58 0.75 25.82
CA ALA A 138 -9.72 -0.14 25.52
C ALA A 138 -10.39 0.23 24.18
N LYS A 139 -10.49 1.53 23.89
CA LYS A 139 -11.01 2.05 22.62
C LYS A 139 -10.14 1.69 21.41
N LEU A 140 -8.81 1.64 21.56
CA LEU A 140 -7.93 1.18 20.48
C LEU A 140 -8.14 -0.32 20.20
N ARG A 141 -8.29 -1.11 21.27
CA ARG A 141 -8.55 -2.56 21.17
C ARG A 141 -9.85 -2.83 20.41
N GLU A 142 -10.95 -2.21 20.81
CA GLU A 142 -12.26 -2.33 20.14
C GLU A 142 -12.18 -1.94 18.66
N ARG A 143 -11.44 -0.87 18.36
CA ARG A 143 -11.27 -0.40 16.98
C ARG A 143 -10.46 -1.35 16.11
N LEU A 144 -9.38 -1.93 16.64
CA LEU A 144 -8.58 -2.92 15.93
C LEU A 144 -9.34 -4.25 15.78
N GLU A 145 -10.08 -4.66 16.81
CA GLU A 145 -10.98 -5.81 16.74
C GLU A 145 -12.00 -5.65 15.61
N ALA A 146 -12.69 -4.51 15.55
CA ALA A 146 -13.63 -4.22 14.46
C ALA A 146 -12.95 -4.23 13.08
N SER A 147 -11.69 -3.79 13.00
CA SER A 147 -10.92 -3.80 11.75
C SER A 147 -10.53 -5.21 11.32
N LEU A 148 -10.11 -6.07 12.26
CA LEU A 148 -9.80 -7.47 12.01
C LEU A 148 -11.04 -8.24 11.53
N ILE A 149 -12.20 -8.01 12.13
CA ILE A 149 -13.48 -8.61 11.70
C ILE A 149 -13.80 -8.20 10.26
N ARG A 150 -13.67 -6.91 9.92
CA ARG A 150 -13.91 -6.40 8.56
C ARG A 150 -12.94 -7.00 7.54
N ILE A 151 -11.67 -7.10 7.87
CA ILE A 151 -10.65 -7.66 6.98
C ILE A 151 -10.90 -9.15 6.75
N ALA A 152 -11.14 -9.93 7.82
CA ALA A 152 -11.36 -11.38 7.73
C ALA A 152 -12.67 -11.75 7.00
N SER A 153 -13.69 -10.89 7.08
CA SER A 153 -14.97 -11.07 6.37
C SER A 153 -14.94 -10.67 4.89
N ASN A 154 -13.88 -10.01 4.41
CA ASN A 154 -13.72 -9.70 3.00
C ASN A 154 -13.18 -10.92 2.23
N THR A 155 -13.94 -11.31 1.21
CA THR A 155 -13.61 -12.44 0.33
C THR A 155 -13.39 -11.97 -1.10
N ILE A 156 -12.49 -12.64 -1.81
CA ILE A 156 -12.27 -12.50 -3.24
C ILE A 156 -12.79 -13.78 -3.90
N GLN A 157 -13.75 -13.63 -4.81
CA GLN A 157 -14.36 -14.71 -5.56
C GLN A 157 -13.86 -14.69 -7.01
N PHE A 158 -13.46 -15.85 -7.51
CA PHE A 158 -13.07 -16.10 -8.88
C PHE A 158 -14.03 -17.13 -9.48
N GLY A 159 -14.70 -16.78 -10.57
CA GLY A 159 -15.64 -17.66 -11.26
C GLY A 159 -15.32 -17.79 -12.74
N THR A 160 -15.56 -18.98 -13.28
CA THR A 160 -15.48 -19.25 -14.73
C THR A 160 -16.68 -18.66 -15.49
N ALA A 161 -16.56 -18.57 -16.82
CA ALA A 161 -17.61 -18.04 -17.69
C ALA A 161 -18.95 -18.77 -17.48
N ASP A 162 -18.86 -20.10 -17.47
CA ASP A 162 -19.98 -21.04 -17.44
C ASP A 162 -20.57 -21.26 -16.04
N LYS A 163 -19.93 -20.69 -14.99
CA LYS A 163 -20.24 -20.88 -13.57
C LYS A 163 -20.02 -22.30 -13.04
N ASP A 164 -19.33 -23.14 -13.79
CA ASP A 164 -19.04 -24.52 -13.40
C ASP A 164 -18.04 -24.60 -12.23
N GLU A 165 -17.15 -23.61 -12.12
CA GLU A 165 -16.18 -23.52 -11.04
C GLU A 165 -16.21 -22.15 -10.37
N LEU A 166 -16.29 -22.17 -9.03
CA LEU A 166 -16.22 -21.01 -8.17
C LEU A 166 -15.14 -21.25 -7.13
N TYR A 167 -14.16 -20.35 -7.11
CA TYR A 167 -13.07 -20.34 -6.16
C TYR A 167 -13.17 -19.10 -5.27
N VAL A 168 -13.08 -19.28 -3.95
CA VAL A 168 -13.24 -18.21 -2.96
C VAL A 168 -12.03 -18.21 -2.01
N THR A 169 -11.46 -17.04 -1.79
CA THR A 169 -10.33 -16.80 -0.88
C THR A 169 -10.56 -15.57 -0.01
N HIS A 170 -9.83 -15.47 1.10
CA HIS A 170 -9.94 -14.38 2.06
C HIS A 170 -8.72 -13.45 2.02
N LEU A 171 -8.89 -12.20 2.46
CA LEU A 171 -7.75 -11.34 2.77
C LEU A 171 -6.97 -11.83 4.00
N VAL A 172 -7.66 -12.47 4.94
CA VAL A 172 -7.08 -13.10 6.11
C VAL A 172 -7.97 -14.29 6.45
N GLN A 173 -7.39 -15.48 6.59
CA GLN A 173 -8.16 -16.70 6.84
C GLN A 173 -8.80 -16.69 8.23
N SER A 174 -8.04 -16.30 9.25
CA SER A 174 -8.60 -16.09 10.59
C SER A 174 -7.81 -15.06 11.39
N ALA A 175 -8.52 -14.34 12.26
CA ALA A 175 -7.93 -13.45 13.25
C ALA A 175 -8.61 -13.73 14.59
N LYS A 176 -7.82 -14.09 15.59
CA LYS A 176 -8.29 -14.37 16.94
C LYS A 176 -7.62 -13.44 17.92
N TYR A 177 -8.41 -12.90 18.82
CA TYR A 177 -7.98 -11.96 19.83
C TYR A 177 -8.24 -12.56 21.22
N SER A 178 -7.22 -12.55 22.09
CA SER A 178 -7.33 -13.02 23.47
C SER A 178 -7.05 -11.90 24.45
N VAL A 179 -8.11 -11.33 25.04
CA VAL A 179 -7.98 -10.33 26.11
C VAL A 179 -7.22 -10.90 27.31
N LYS A 180 -7.51 -12.16 27.69
CA LYS A 180 -6.89 -12.81 28.86
C LYS A 180 -5.37 -13.00 28.70
N LYS A 181 -4.92 -13.35 27.50
CA LYS A 181 -3.50 -13.57 27.20
C LYS A 181 -2.80 -12.33 26.66
N ASP A 182 -3.56 -11.26 26.38
CA ASP A 182 -3.13 -10.08 25.64
C ASP A 182 -2.44 -10.39 24.30
N THR A 183 -2.96 -11.37 23.56
CA THR A 183 -2.37 -11.82 22.29
C THR A 183 -3.34 -11.70 21.12
N VAL A 184 -2.76 -11.55 19.93
CA VAL A 184 -3.42 -11.67 18.64
C VAL A 184 -2.86 -12.92 17.95
N GLU A 185 -3.72 -13.74 17.39
CA GLU A 185 -3.41 -14.90 16.56
C GLU A 185 -3.93 -14.61 15.15
N LEU A 186 -3.05 -14.56 14.16
CA LEU A 186 -3.35 -14.25 12.76
C LEU A 186 -3.02 -15.46 11.90
N GLN A 187 -3.94 -15.84 11.02
CA GLN A 187 -3.73 -16.88 10.03
C GLN A 187 -3.94 -16.29 8.65
N ALA A 188 -2.89 -16.32 7.84
CA ALA A 188 -2.99 -15.90 6.45
C ALA A 188 -3.76 -16.92 5.63
N ASP A 189 -4.40 -16.44 4.56
CA ASP A 189 -4.86 -17.33 3.50
C ASP A 189 -3.64 -17.69 2.63
N PRO A 190 -3.23 -18.98 2.53
CA PRO A 190 -2.11 -19.40 1.70
C PRO A 190 -2.20 -18.92 0.25
N LYS A 191 -3.42 -18.84 -0.27
CA LYS A 191 -3.68 -18.45 -1.66
C LYS A 191 -3.70 -16.94 -1.85
N LEU A 192 -3.79 -16.15 -0.78
CA LEU A 192 -3.52 -14.72 -0.85
C LEU A 192 -2.03 -14.45 -1.07
N PHE A 193 -1.14 -15.27 -0.52
CA PHE A 193 0.29 -15.14 -0.79
C PHE A 193 0.64 -15.46 -2.25
N GLU A 194 -0.18 -16.25 -2.95
CA GLU A 194 -0.06 -16.40 -4.40
C GLU A 194 -0.28 -15.05 -5.12
N LEU A 195 -1.22 -14.20 -4.66
CA LEU A 195 -1.34 -12.83 -5.20
C LEU A 195 -0.07 -12.00 -4.97
N TYR A 196 0.57 -12.16 -3.81
CA TYR A 196 1.86 -11.53 -3.55
C TYR A 196 2.96 -12.10 -4.44
N GLN A 197 2.98 -13.40 -4.72
CA GLN A 197 4.01 -14.02 -5.57
C GLN A 197 3.85 -13.66 -7.05
N PHE A 198 2.61 -13.64 -7.57
CA PHE A 198 2.34 -13.50 -9.00
C PHE A 198 2.19 -12.05 -9.48
N ASP A 199 1.78 -11.14 -8.60
CA ASP A 199 1.62 -9.73 -8.97
C ASP A 199 2.88 -8.91 -8.65
N ARG A 200 3.03 -7.78 -9.34
CA ARG A 200 4.09 -6.82 -8.99
C ARG A 200 3.88 -6.29 -7.58
N LYS A 201 4.99 -6.09 -6.88
CA LYS A 201 4.98 -5.54 -5.54
C LYS A 201 5.31 -4.06 -5.60
N VAL A 202 4.85 -3.33 -4.61
CA VAL A 202 5.23 -1.94 -4.42
C VAL A 202 5.62 -1.71 -2.97
N LEU A 203 6.75 -1.02 -2.79
CA LEU A 203 7.21 -0.60 -1.48
C LEU A 203 6.58 0.74 -1.11
N LEU A 204 5.42 0.70 -0.45
CA LEU A 204 4.73 1.90 -0.02
C LEU A 204 5.46 2.53 1.17
N GLN A 205 5.74 3.82 1.08
CA GLN A 205 6.37 4.60 2.14
C GLN A 205 5.31 5.10 3.12
N LEU A 206 5.37 4.63 4.36
CA LEU A 206 4.44 4.99 5.43
C LEU A 206 4.60 6.46 5.85
N ARG A 207 5.75 7.09 5.58
CA ARG A 207 5.97 8.53 5.82
C ARG A 207 4.95 9.41 5.09
N ALA A 208 4.62 9.08 3.83
CA ALA A 208 3.60 9.80 3.07
C ALA A 208 2.20 9.60 3.67
N ILE A 209 1.85 8.38 4.07
CA ILE A 209 0.58 8.07 4.75
C ILE A 209 0.45 8.86 6.06
N ASN A 210 1.53 8.96 6.84
CA ASN A 210 1.58 9.69 8.10
C ASN A 210 1.46 11.20 7.90
N ALA A 211 2.13 11.77 6.88
CA ALA A 211 1.98 13.19 6.51
C ALA A 211 0.55 13.53 6.05
N LEU A 212 -0.21 12.52 5.61
CA LEU A 212 -1.60 12.62 5.20
C LEU A 212 -2.59 12.18 6.29
N ALA A 213 -2.20 12.23 7.57
CA ALA A 213 -3.08 11.84 8.68
C ALA A 213 -4.47 12.48 8.57
N ARG A 214 -5.52 11.67 8.65
CA ARG A 214 -6.95 12.05 8.51
C ARG A 214 -7.36 12.54 7.11
N LYS A 215 -6.45 12.54 6.12
CA LYS A 215 -6.72 12.90 4.72
C LYS A 215 -6.88 11.63 3.88
N GLU A 216 -7.90 10.83 4.18
CA GLU A 216 -8.07 9.48 3.63
C GLU A 216 -8.16 9.45 2.10
N SER A 217 -8.79 10.44 1.46
CA SER A 217 -8.81 10.53 -0.01
C SER A 217 -7.42 10.71 -0.60
N ALA A 218 -6.56 11.51 0.03
CA ALA A 218 -5.18 11.66 -0.40
C ALA A 218 -4.37 10.39 -0.12
N GLN A 219 -4.59 9.71 1.00
CA GLN A 219 -3.95 8.42 1.28
C GLN A 219 -4.34 7.35 0.25
N ALA A 220 -5.63 7.27 -0.10
CA ALA A 220 -6.12 6.35 -1.13
C ALA A 220 -5.51 6.66 -2.51
N LEU A 221 -5.43 7.94 -2.91
CA LEU A 221 -4.76 8.33 -4.15
C LEU A 221 -3.24 8.09 -4.10
N TYR A 222 -2.58 8.29 -2.95
CA TYR A 222 -1.17 7.98 -2.78
C TYR A 222 -0.89 6.51 -3.07
N THR A 223 -1.58 5.59 -2.38
CA THR A 223 -1.38 4.14 -2.57
C THR A 223 -1.62 3.72 -4.03
N PHE A 224 -2.64 4.30 -4.67
CA PHE A 224 -2.92 4.06 -6.08
C PHE A 224 -1.83 4.56 -7.00
N ILE A 225 -1.42 5.82 -6.85
CA ILE A 225 -0.43 6.44 -7.71
C ILE A 225 0.91 5.75 -7.53
N GLU A 226 1.29 5.37 -6.31
CA GLU A 226 2.52 4.61 -6.05
C GLU A 226 2.50 3.24 -6.72
N SER A 227 1.33 2.60 -6.84
CA SER A 227 1.15 1.33 -7.55
C SER A 227 1.23 1.43 -9.09
N LEU A 228 1.34 2.64 -9.65
CA LEU A 228 1.49 2.86 -11.09
C LEU A 228 2.97 2.84 -11.53
N PRO A 229 3.26 2.46 -12.79
CA PRO A 229 4.62 2.47 -13.34
C PRO A 229 5.34 3.82 -13.17
N PRO A 230 6.69 3.88 -13.11
CA PRO A 230 7.51 5.08 -12.92
C PRO A 230 7.01 6.33 -13.68
N ASN A 231 6.67 6.15 -14.96
CA ASN A 231 6.04 7.17 -15.78
C ASN A 231 4.67 6.68 -16.30
N PRO A 232 3.58 6.93 -15.55
CA PRO A 232 2.25 6.50 -15.96
C PRO A 232 1.69 7.38 -17.08
N ALA A 233 0.86 6.78 -17.94
CA ALA A 233 0.02 7.58 -18.84
C ALA A 233 -0.87 8.56 -18.05
N PRO A 234 -1.29 9.69 -18.65
CA PRO A 234 -2.17 10.66 -17.99
C PRO A 234 -3.38 9.99 -17.34
N ILE A 235 -3.58 10.27 -16.06
CA ILE A 235 -4.62 9.62 -15.26
C ILE A 235 -5.92 10.42 -15.41
N SER A 236 -6.99 9.79 -15.88
CA SER A 236 -8.27 10.48 -16.01
C SER A 236 -8.93 10.75 -14.66
N MET A 237 -9.70 11.82 -14.58
CA MET A 237 -10.58 12.12 -13.45
C MET A 237 -11.52 10.95 -13.14
N ALA A 238 -12.01 10.25 -14.16
CA ALA A 238 -12.84 9.06 -13.99
C ALA A 238 -12.10 7.94 -13.24
N ARG A 239 -10.83 7.70 -13.59
CA ARG A 239 -10.02 6.66 -12.93
C ARG A 239 -9.70 7.01 -11.48
N LEU A 240 -9.40 8.27 -11.18
CA LEU A 240 -9.19 8.72 -9.79
C LEU A 240 -10.48 8.61 -8.97
N ARG A 241 -11.64 8.96 -9.54
CA ARG A 241 -12.94 8.76 -8.89
C ARG A 241 -13.23 7.28 -8.60
N GLN A 242 -13.02 6.41 -9.58
CA GLN A 242 -13.19 4.96 -9.43
C GLN A 242 -12.32 4.45 -8.26
N ARG A 243 -11.05 4.89 -8.19
CA ARG A 243 -10.16 4.51 -7.08
C ARG A 243 -10.68 4.96 -5.71
N LEU A 244 -11.26 6.15 -5.60
CA LEU A 244 -11.82 6.64 -4.34
C LEU A 244 -13.15 5.95 -3.98
N ASN A 245 -13.85 5.40 -4.97
CA ASN A 245 -15.12 4.67 -4.81
C ASN A 245 -16.13 5.39 -3.90
N LEU A 246 -16.24 6.71 -4.05
CA LEU A 246 -17.15 7.53 -3.26
C LEU A 246 -18.58 7.39 -3.77
N THR A 247 -19.56 7.50 -2.87
CA THR A 247 -21.00 7.44 -3.20
C THR A 247 -21.62 8.82 -3.48
N SER A 248 -20.84 9.90 -3.33
CA SER A 248 -21.29 11.27 -3.55
C SER A 248 -21.49 11.57 -5.05
N ARG A 249 -22.11 12.71 -5.37
CA ARG A 249 -22.32 13.12 -6.77
C ARG A 249 -20.99 13.34 -7.51
N PRO A 250 -20.90 13.07 -8.82
CA PRO A 250 -19.68 13.25 -9.61
C PRO A 250 -18.96 14.60 -9.42
N ILE A 251 -19.70 15.69 -9.29
CA ILE A 251 -19.14 17.04 -9.07
C ILE A 251 -18.39 17.11 -7.74
N THR A 252 -18.99 16.60 -6.66
CA THR A 252 -18.37 16.52 -5.32
C THR A 252 -17.16 15.59 -5.32
N GLN A 253 -17.24 14.46 -6.05
CA GLN A 253 -16.10 13.56 -6.20
C GLN A 253 -14.94 14.24 -6.93
N ASN A 254 -15.19 14.98 -8.02
CA ASN A 254 -14.16 15.72 -8.75
C ASN A 254 -13.47 16.75 -7.84
N ALA A 255 -14.22 17.49 -7.03
CA ALA A 255 -13.66 18.41 -6.05
C ALA A 255 -12.80 17.68 -5.00
N THR A 256 -13.24 16.51 -4.53
CA THR A 256 -12.49 15.68 -3.59
C THR A 256 -11.18 15.16 -4.20
N VAL A 257 -11.22 14.73 -5.46
CA VAL A 257 -10.02 14.30 -6.20
C VAL A 257 -9.02 15.45 -6.32
N ARG A 258 -9.45 16.65 -6.74
CA ARG A 258 -8.55 17.81 -6.84
C ARG A 258 -7.91 18.17 -5.51
N ARG A 259 -8.72 18.26 -4.45
CA ARG A 259 -8.23 18.50 -3.09
C ARG A 259 -7.21 17.44 -2.65
N ALA A 260 -7.45 16.18 -2.96
CA ALA A 260 -6.54 15.09 -2.62
C ALA A 260 -5.22 15.18 -3.41
N MET A 261 -5.27 15.50 -4.71
CA MET A 261 -4.08 15.74 -5.54
C MET A 261 -3.27 16.94 -5.06
N GLU A 262 -3.93 18.04 -4.68
CA GLU A 262 -3.29 19.20 -4.08
C GLU A 262 -2.62 18.85 -2.74
N GLN A 263 -3.26 18.05 -1.89
CA GLN A 263 -2.67 17.58 -0.64
C GLN A 263 -1.40 16.74 -0.88
N LEU A 264 -1.40 15.91 -1.92
CA LEU A 264 -0.23 15.12 -2.32
C LEU A 264 0.91 16.02 -2.84
N LYS A 265 0.57 17.06 -3.59
CA LYS A 265 1.54 18.08 -4.01
C LYS A 265 2.08 18.89 -2.83
N ALA A 266 1.22 19.28 -1.89
CA ALA A 266 1.58 20.08 -0.72
C ALA A 266 2.55 19.37 0.25
N ILE A 267 2.43 18.05 0.42
CA ILE A 267 3.40 17.27 1.20
C ILE A 267 4.71 17.00 0.45
N GLY A 268 4.82 17.46 -0.80
CA GLY A 268 5.99 17.26 -1.66
C GLY A 268 6.10 15.85 -2.25
N TYR A 269 5.02 15.06 -2.24
CA TYR A 269 5.04 13.70 -2.79
C TYR A 269 5.09 13.71 -4.33
N LEU A 270 4.31 14.55 -5.00
CA LEU A 270 4.27 14.58 -6.46
C LEU A 270 4.14 16.00 -6.99
N ASP A 271 4.41 16.17 -8.27
CA ASP A 271 3.95 17.33 -9.04
C ASP A 271 3.20 16.88 -10.29
N TYR A 272 2.23 17.69 -10.70
CA TYR A 272 1.33 17.36 -11.78
C TYR A 272 0.78 18.60 -12.50
N THR A 273 0.29 18.38 -13.72
CA THR A 273 -0.54 19.34 -14.45
C THR A 273 -1.92 18.75 -14.71
N GLU A 274 -2.96 19.53 -14.44
CA GLU A 274 -4.34 19.23 -14.83
C GLU A 274 -4.58 19.75 -16.26
N LEU A 275 -4.97 18.86 -17.17
CA LEU A 275 -5.24 19.18 -18.56
C LEU A 275 -6.66 18.77 -18.93
N LYS A 276 -7.31 19.58 -19.78
CA LYS A 276 -8.59 19.24 -20.39
C LYS A 276 -8.34 18.57 -21.75
N ARG A 277 -8.74 17.32 -21.91
CA ARG A 277 -8.67 16.55 -23.16
C ARG A 277 -10.09 16.24 -23.62
N GLY A 278 -10.61 17.06 -24.54
CA GLY A 278 -12.01 17.02 -24.96
C GLY A 278 -12.96 17.30 -23.80
N ASN A 279 -13.91 16.40 -23.56
CA ASN A 279 -14.84 16.48 -22.42
C ASN A 279 -14.29 15.88 -21.11
N SER A 280 -13.05 15.37 -21.13
CA SER A 280 -12.44 14.72 -19.98
C SER A 280 -11.29 15.55 -19.39
N VAL A 281 -11.15 15.48 -18.06
CA VAL A 281 -10.01 16.05 -17.34
C VAL A 281 -9.01 14.93 -17.05
N VAL A 282 -7.73 15.18 -17.32
CA VAL A 282 -6.63 14.25 -17.07
C VAL A 282 -5.53 14.94 -16.26
N PHE A 283 -4.83 14.14 -15.46
CA PHE A 283 -3.72 14.55 -14.62
C PHE A 283 -2.42 13.94 -15.17
N HIS A 284 -1.50 14.79 -15.60
CA HIS A 284 -0.16 14.38 -16.02
C HIS A 284 0.78 14.49 -14.83
N ILE A 285 1.30 13.36 -14.35
CA ILE A 285 2.25 13.32 -13.23
C ILE A 285 3.66 13.55 -13.79
N HIS A 286 4.34 14.58 -13.30
CA HIS A 286 5.70 14.91 -13.75
C HIS A 286 6.75 14.10 -12.99
N TYR A 287 6.61 14.01 -11.67
CA TYR A 287 7.49 13.23 -10.81
C TYR A 287 6.77 12.77 -9.54
N ARG A 288 7.36 11.76 -8.88
CA ARG A 288 6.97 11.26 -7.55
C ARG A 288 8.19 11.17 -6.65
N ARG A 289 8.01 11.43 -5.36
CA ARG A 289 9.03 11.41 -4.30
C ARG A 289 8.45 10.65 -3.09
N PRO A 290 8.48 9.31 -3.13
CA PRO A 290 7.83 8.47 -2.11
C PRO A 290 8.35 8.72 -0.69
N LYS A 291 9.65 8.99 -0.55
CA LYS A 291 10.31 9.29 0.74
C LYS A 291 10.00 10.70 1.29
N LEU A 292 9.23 11.51 0.54
CA LEU A 292 9.06 12.96 0.72
C LEU A 292 10.41 13.70 0.70
N LYS A 293 10.39 15.03 0.52
CA LYS A 293 11.63 15.81 0.76
C LYS A 293 12.01 15.65 2.24
N PRO A 294 13.32 15.67 2.60
CA PRO A 294 13.73 16.01 3.96
C PRO A 294 12.97 17.29 4.35
N ALA A 295 12.47 17.36 5.58
CA ALA A 295 11.98 18.65 6.06
C ALA A 295 13.16 19.62 5.89
N GLU A 296 12.97 20.73 5.17
CA GLU A 296 13.98 21.78 5.13
C GLU A 296 14.26 22.10 6.59
N LEU A 297 15.48 21.77 7.05
CA LEU A 297 15.97 22.23 8.35
C LEU A 297 15.79 23.75 8.33
N PRO A 298 15.20 24.36 9.38
CA PRO A 298 15.10 25.82 9.41
C PRO A 298 16.50 26.38 9.21
N LEU A 299 16.70 27.13 8.13
CA LEU A 299 17.99 27.77 7.74
C LEU A 299 18.43 28.88 8.70
N LYS A 300 17.82 28.96 9.89
CA LYS A 300 18.25 29.81 10.97
C LYS A 300 18.20 29.00 12.26
N LEU A 301 19.38 28.66 12.77
CA LEU A 301 19.51 28.48 14.20
C LEU A 301 19.12 29.82 14.87
N PRO A 302 18.47 29.80 16.04
CA PRO A 302 18.38 30.99 16.88
C PRO A 302 19.78 31.54 17.11
N ASP A 303 19.94 32.87 17.13
CA ASP A 303 21.18 33.51 17.58
C ASP A 303 21.35 33.19 19.07
N ILE A 304 22.06 32.11 19.36
CA ILE A 304 22.52 31.78 20.72
C ILE A 304 23.82 32.55 20.89
N LEU A 305 23.83 33.51 21.82
CA LEU A 305 25.02 34.24 22.23
C LEU A 305 26.10 33.23 22.67
N GLU A 306 27.31 33.39 22.16
CA GLU A 306 28.43 32.43 22.21
C GLU A 306 29.04 32.15 23.59
N ASP A 307 28.43 32.56 24.71
CA ASP A 307 29.14 32.63 26.00
C ASP A 307 28.82 31.53 27.04
N GLU A 308 27.99 30.53 26.77
CA GLU A 308 27.79 29.44 27.75
C GLU A 308 27.54 28.08 27.10
N LEU A 309 28.59 27.39 26.65
CA LEU A 309 28.67 25.92 26.68
C LEU A 309 30.14 25.49 26.70
N GLU A 310 30.70 25.33 27.91
CA GLU A 310 31.94 24.59 28.12
C GLU A 310 31.75 23.14 27.65
N LEU A 311 32.62 22.70 26.74
CA LEU A 311 32.76 21.31 26.29
C LEU A 311 33.72 20.59 27.23
N ASP A 312 33.26 19.51 27.85
CA ASP A 312 34.12 18.45 28.36
C ASP A 312 33.50 17.10 27.99
N ASP A 313 34.02 16.51 26.91
CA ASP A 313 34.50 15.13 26.89
C ASP A 313 34.91 14.76 25.45
N ALA A 314 36.18 14.42 25.31
CA ALA A 314 36.79 13.97 24.07
C ALA A 314 36.20 12.62 23.63
N ILE A 315 35.59 12.58 22.44
CA ILE A 315 35.34 11.35 21.70
C ILE A 315 36.17 11.42 20.41
N GLU A 316 37.09 10.46 20.28
CA GLU A 316 37.94 10.26 19.11
C GLU A 316 37.11 10.22 17.82
N THR A 317 37.45 11.10 16.88
CA THR A 317 36.92 11.11 15.52
C THR A 317 37.52 9.95 14.74
N ASN A 318 36.82 8.82 14.67
CA ASN A 318 37.01 7.88 13.56
C ASN A 318 36.23 8.41 12.35
N GLU A 319 36.95 8.70 11.27
CA GLU A 319 36.39 9.00 9.96
C GLU A 319 35.52 7.81 9.51
N VAL A 320 34.20 7.97 9.56
CA VAL A 320 33.28 7.04 8.90
C VAL A 320 32.99 7.63 7.54
N GLU A 321 33.63 7.06 6.52
CA GLU A 321 33.31 7.33 5.12
C GLU A 321 31.81 7.24 4.90
N ALA A 322 31.25 8.24 4.20
CA ALA A 322 29.86 8.28 3.82
C ALA A 322 29.55 7.09 2.90
N VAL A 323 29.01 6.01 3.48
CA VAL A 323 28.44 4.90 2.71
C VAL A 323 27.21 5.44 1.99
N SER A 324 27.35 5.67 0.69
CA SER A 324 26.25 5.96 -0.22
C SER A 324 25.31 4.75 -0.26
N GLU A 325 24.25 4.76 0.55
CA GLU A 325 23.23 3.73 0.50
C GLU A 325 22.49 3.76 -0.85
N PRO A 326 22.22 2.59 -1.47
CA PRO A 326 21.59 2.53 -2.77
C PRO A 326 20.18 3.11 -2.69
N GLN A 327 19.93 4.08 -3.58
CA GLN A 327 18.61 4.66 -3.82
C GLN A 327 17.60 3.52 -4.06
N GLY A 328 16.41 3.62 -3.47
CA GLY A 328 15.35 2.63 -3.69
C GLY A 328 14.98 2.58 -5.17
N GLU A 329 15.53 1.61 -5.89
CA GLU A 329 15.25 1.35 -7.30
C GLU A 329 13.86 0.71 -7.41
N MET A 330 12.92 1.41 -8.06
CA MET A 330 11.83 0.71 -8.74
C MET A 330 12.43 -0.10 -9.88
N VAL A 331 11.91 -1.30 -10.15
CA VAL A 331 12.30 -2.09 -11.33
C VAL A 331 12.10 -1.26 -12.60
N MET A 332 13.21 -0.91 -13.24
CA MET A 332 13.24 -0.01 -14.40
C MET A 332 13.00 -0.79 -15.70
N LEU A 333 12.50 -0.08 -16.72
CA LEU A 333 12.38 -0.59 -18.09
C LEU A 333 13.77 -0.87 -18.68
N SER A 334 13.90 -1.89 -19.52
CA SER A 334 15.15 -2.21 -20.21
C SER A 334 15.58 -1.09 -21.16
N LYS A 335 16.87 -1.04 -21.55
CA LYS A 335 17.37 -0.07 -22.54
C LYS A 335 16.64 -0.17 -23.89
N ALA A 336 16.21 -1.36 -24.27
CA ALA A 336 15.43 -1.58 -25.48
C ALA A 336 14.03 -0.97 -25.36
N GLU A 337 13.35 -1.17 -24.22
CA GLU A 337 12.01 -0.61 -23.98
C GLU A 337 12.03 0.91 -23.77
N LEU A 338 13.08 1.48 -23.16
CA LEU A 338 13.27 2.93 -23.08
C LEU A 338 13.42 3.55 -24.46
N LYS A 339 14.12 2.86 -25.37
CA LYS A 339 14.28 3.31 -26.75
C LYS A 339 12.96 3.27 -27.53
N ILE A 340 12.18 2.19 -27.37
CA ILE A 340 10.83 2.08 -27.92
C ILE A 340 9.91 3.16 -27.33
N LEU A 341 9.98 3.41 -26.02
CA LEU A 341 9.21 4.45 -25.35
C LEU A 341 9.58 5.86 -25.83
N GLU A 342 10.86 6.11 -26.13
CA GLU A 342 11.31 7.36 -26.74
C GLU A 342 10.86 7.51 -28.20
N GLU A 343 10.87 6.42 -28.98
CA GLU A 343 10.39 6.43 -30.36
C GLU A 343 8.88 6.66 -30.43
N ILE A 344 8.12 6.10 -29.49
CA ILE A 344 6.68 6.36 -29.30
C ILE A 344 6.45 7.82 -28.87
N ARG A 345 7.25 8.36 -27.94
CA ARG A 345 7.14 9.77 -27.50
C ARG A 345 7.49 10.77 -28.61
N LYS A 346 8.37 10.39 -29.54
CA LYS A 346 8.75 11.20 -30.70
C LYS A 346 7.80 11.01 -31.90
N GLY A 347 6.75 10.19 -31.77
CA GLY A 347 5.75 9.95 -32.81
C GLY A 347 6.31 9.25 -34.06
N LYS A 348 7.41 8.49 -33.93
CA LYS A 348 8.14 7.90 -35.06
C LYS A 348 7.79 6.44 -35.35
N VAL A 349 6.91 5.82 -34.55
CA VAL A 349 6.41 4.47 -34.79
C VAL A 349 4.96 4.58 -35.26
N LYS A 350 4.69 4.13 -36.49
CA LYS A 350 3.33 3.96 -37.02
C LYS A 350 2.79 2.60 -36.63
#